data_AF-A0A2K1KZL3-F1
#
_entry.id   AF-A0A2K1KZL3-F1
#
_cell.length_a   1.000
_cell.length_b   1.000
_cell.length_c   1.000
_cell.angle_alpha   90.00
_cell.angle_beta   90.00
_cell.angle_gamma   90.00
#
_symmetry.space_group_name_H-M   'P 1'
#
loop_
_entity.id
_entity.type
_entity.pdbx_description
1 polymer ?
#
loop_
_entity_poly.entity_id
_entity_poly.type
_entity_poly.pdbx_seq_one_letter_code
_entity_poly.pdbx_strand_id
1 'polypeptide(L)'
;MFNPFIRGVQQQQQGQPSPPSQSWYPPFDAVPANSGPSRLPPPPPNFGAYPSGINPLARHPITDARSSLGGYFSSPASYSGAYPPPTSTSVPSSGTHSSYAGAYSSVASLKDKSSEELARLLNDRDAYDAFLHSLDEVKRLDTINAELKKSIVDESKNNLVKESEIAELRTQCMIIRNTELAASRERFEELDNRYKEVQANCSPSALLHKLKDAVSKVDEDSENLHYKFLAGEIELVEFIQKYRQHRLLYHRRSLIRLAALSSSTTPG
;
A
#
# COMPACT_ATOMS: atom_id res chain seq x y z
N MET A 1 -55.83 -42.64 25.32
CA MET A 1 -56.81 -41.53 25.26
C MET A 1 -56.68 -40.71 26.54
N PHE A 2 -56.45 -39.40 26.41
CA PHE A 2 -56.73 -38.28 27.35
C PHE A 2 -56.05 -38.27 28.74
N ASN A 3 -55.02 -37.41 28.97
CA ASN A 3 -54.99 -36.01 29.48
C ASN A 3 -55.03 -35.91 31.03
N PRO A 4 -54.35 -34.94 31.72
CA PRO A 4 -54.32 -33.47 31.44
C PRO A 4 -52.93 -32.80 31.60
N PHE A 5 -52.58 -31.69 30.93
CA PHE A 5 -53.00 -30.28 31.12
C PHE A 5 -52.79 -29.70 32.54
N ILE A 6 -51.60 -29.14 32.79
CA ILE A 6 -51.39 -28.08 33.80
C ILE A 6 -50.66 -26.90 33.13
N ARG A 7 -51.26 -25.74 33.43
CA ARG A 7 -51.07 -24.36 33.02
C ARG A 7 -49.66 -23.81 33.28
N GLY A 8 -49.13 -23.04 32.34
CA GLY A 8 -47.97 -22.18 32.54
C GLY A 8 -47.92 -21.09 31.48
N VAL A 9 -48.70 -20.02 31.70
CA VAL A 9 -48.57 -18.77 30.97
C VAL A 9 -47.31 -18.08 31.49
N GLN A 10 -46.29 -17.90 30.65
CA GLN A 10 -45.20 -16.97 30.94
C GLN A 10 -45.00 -16.04 29.75
N GLN A 11 -45.06 -14.76 30.09
CA GLN A 11 -44.99 -13.60 29.21
C GLN A 11 -43.76 -13.62 28.31
N GLN A 12 -44.01 -13.32 27.05
CA GLN A 12 -43.02 -12.95 26.06
C GLN A 12 -42.45 -11.58 26.44
N GLN A 13 -41.35 -11.55 27.19
CA GLN A 13 -40.45 -10.40 27.21
C GLN A 13 -39.54 -10.53 25.99
N GLN A 14 -39.80 -9.72 24.95
CA GLN A 14 -38.86 -9.50 23.86
C GLN A 14 -37.61 -8.83 24.46
N GLY A 15 -36.63 -9.64 24.85
CA GLY A 15 -35.29 -9.19 25.17
C GLY A 15 -34.61 -8.67 23.91
N GLN A 16 -33.86 -7.57 24.06
CA GLN A 16 -32.98 -7.03 23.03
C GLN A 16 -32.11 -8.14 22.39
N PRO A 17 -31.80 -8.07 21.09
CA PRO A 17 -30.79 -8.95 20.52
C PRO A 17 -29.44 -8.68 21.20
N SER A 18 -28.81 -9.75 21.68
CA SER A 18 -27.46 -9.73 22.26
C SER A 18 -26.47 -9.08 21.28
N PRO A 19 -25.54 -8.22 21.74
CA PRO A 19 -24.51 -7.68 20.87
C PRO A 19 -23.62 -8.80 20.33
N PRO A 20 -23.15 -8.72 19.07
CA PRO A 20 -22.28 -9.74 18.51
C PRO A 20 -20.97 -9.85 19.30
N SER A 21 -20.67 -11.06 19.76
CA SER A 21 -19.49 -11.40 20.58
C SER A 21 -18.15 -11.36 19.83
N GLN A 22 -18.09 -10.70 18.67
CA GLN A 22 -16.88 -10.65 17.85
C GLN A 22 -16.45 -9.19 17.63
N SER A 23 -15.39 -8.81 18.31
CA SER A 23 -14.69 -7.55 18.10
C SER A 23 -14.07 -7.54 16.70
N TRP A 24 -14.31 -6.48 15.94
CA TRP A 24 -13.63 -6.22 14.66
C TRP A 24 -12.18 -5.74 14.81
N TYR A 25 -11.61 -5.84 16.02
CA TYR A 25 -10.22 -5.51 16.33
C TYR A 25 -9.44 -6.79 16.65
N PRO A 26 -8.22 -6.96 16.11
CA PRO A 26 -7.34 -8.03 16.57
C PRO A 26 -6.93 -7.78 18.04
N PRO A 27 -6.74 -8.84 18.85
CA PRO A 27 -6.34 -8.69 20.24
C PRO A 27 -4.93 -8.10 20.33
N PHE A 28 -4.72 -7.19 21.28
CA PHE A 28 -3.38 -6.75 21.67
C PHE A 28 -2.70 -7.87 22.45
N ASP A 29 -1.69 -8.50 21.85
CA ASP A 29 -0.79 -9.38 22.57
C ASP A 29 0.06 -8.54 23.54
N ALA A 30 -0.34 -8.58 24.82
CA ALA A 30 0.44 -8.03 25.91
C ALA A 30 1.69 -8.90 26.12
N VAL A 31 2.85 -8.41 25.68
CA VAL A 31 4.15 -8.97 26.09
C VAL A 31 4.46 -8.46 27.51
N PRO A 32 4.87 -9.32 28.47
CA PRO A 32 5.13 -8.89 29.83
C PRO A 32 6.38 -8.00 29.90
N ALA A 33 6.29 -6.94 30.70
CA ALA A 33 7.38 -6.03 30.98
C ALA A 33 8.56 -6.78 31.63
N ASN A 34 9.69 -6.86 30.94
CA ASN A 34 10.96 -7.20 31.55
C ASN A 34 11.91 -6.00 31.41
N SER A 35 12.34 -5.50 32.56
CA SER A 35 13.23 -4.37 32.77
C SER A 35 14.66 -4.65 32.27
N GLY A 36 15.18 -3.81 31.37
CA GLY A 36 16.60 -3.76 31.01
C GLY A 36 16.90 -2.66 29.96
N PRO A 37 18.02 -1.92 30.05
CA PRO A 37 18.30 -0.80 29.16
C PRO A 37 18.81 -1.32 27.80
N SER A 38 18.06 -1.06 26.73
CA SER A 38 18.43 -1.45 25.37
C SER A 38 19.40 -0.44 24.73
N ARG A 39 20.61 -0.91 24.45
CA ARG A 39 21.65 -0.27 23.63
C ARG A 39 21.16 -0.17 22.17
N LEU A 40 21.23 1.01 21.56
CA LEU A 40 20.98 1.20 20.13
C LEU A 40 22.11 0.60 19.26
N PRO A 41 21.82 0.04 18.07
CA PRO A 41 22.85 -0.35 17.11
C PRO A 41 23.46 0.88 16.40
N PRO A 42 24.73 0.82 15.94
CA PRO A 42 25.38 1.95 15.26
C PRO A 42 24.88 2.14 13.81
N PRO A 43 24.96 3.37 13.27
CA PRO A 43 24.56 3.67 11.89
C PRO A 43 25.55 3.10 10.85
N PRO A 44 25.11 2.87 9.60
CA PRO A 44 25.98 2.38 8.52
C PRO A 44 26.99 3.44 8.05
N PRO A 45 28.13 3.04 7.47
CA PRO A 45 29.15 3.96 6.98
C PRO A 45 28.70 4.73 5.73
N ASN A 46 29.04 6.02 5.71
CA ASN A 46 28.78 6.98 4.64
C ASN A 46 29.56 6.60 3.35
N PHE A 47 28.86 6.13 2.32
CA PHE A 47 29.44 6.02 0.98
C PHE A 47 29.29 7.36 0.26
N GLY A 48 30.44 7.95 -0.10
CA GLY A 48 30.57 9.30 -0.64
C GLY A 48 29.84 9.57 -1.95
N ALA A 49 29.88 10.85 -2.32
CA ALA A 49 29.21 11.49 -3.44
C ALA A 49 29.36 10.76 -4.80
N TYR A 50 28.25 10.66 -5.53
CA TYR A 50 28.23 10.29 -6.94
C TYR A 50 28.56 11.52 -7.81
N PRO A 51 29.42 11.40 -8.85
CA PRO A 51 29.68 12.49 -9.78
C PRO A 51 28.54 12.61 -10.81
N SER A 52 28.26 13.84 -11.20
CA SER A 52 27.25 14.22 -12.19
C SER A 52 27.56 13.59 -13.56
N GLY A 53 26.58 12.85 -14.10
CA GLY A 53 26.63 12.27 -15.44
C GLY A 53 25.25 12.32 -16.10
N ILE A 54 25.21 12.90 -17.29
CA ILE A 54 24.05 13.28 -18.10
C ILE A 54 23.28 12.05 -18.59
N ASN A 55 21.95 12.01 -18.42
CA ASN A 55 21.09 10.98 -19.02
C ASN A 55 20.09 11.64 -20.01
N PRO A 56 20.08 11.28 -21.32
CA PRO A 56 19.46 12.08 -22.38
C PRO A 56 17.98 11.77 -22.69
N LEU A 57 17.16 11.35 -21.72
CA LEU A 57 15.75 10.99 -21.97
C LEU A 57 14.72 11.61 -21.01
N ALA A 58 14.97 12.82 -20.52
CA ALA A 58 13.96 13.56 -19.76
C ALA A 58 13.12 14.47 -20.68
N ARG A 59 11.88 14.06 -20.94
CA ARG A 59 10.82 14.90 -21.55
C ARG A 59 10.60 16.16 -20.72
N HIS A 60 10.64 17.32 -21.37
CA HIS A 60 10.45 18.64 -20.77
C HIS A 60 9.01 18.88 -20.28
N PRO A 61 8.78 19.54 -19.13
CA PRO A 61 7.52 20.20 -18.85
C PRO A 61 7.52 21.63 -19.39
N ILE A 62 6.39 22.01 -19.97
CA ILE A 62 6.05 23.31 -20.52
C ILE A 62 6.03 24.35 -19.39
N THR A 63 6.77 25.45 -19.59
CA THR A 63 6.67 26.68 -18.80
C THR A 63 5.59 27.56 -19.39
N ASP A 64 4.54 27.87 -18.61
CA ASP A 64 3.90 29.20 -18.61
C ASP A 64 2.83 29.26 -17.49
N ALA A 65 3.18 29.94 -16.40
CA ALA A 65 2.31 30.82 -15.60
C ALA A 65 3.02 31.26 -14.31
N ARG A 66 3.55 32.48 -14.36
CA ARG A 66 3.97 33.35 -13.24
C ARG A 66 2.69 33.73 -12.46
N SER A 67 2.56 33.56 -11.14
CA SER A 67 3.12 34.49 -10.14
C SER A 67 2.88 33.99 -8.70
N SER A 68 3.93 34.09 -7.87
CA SER A 68 3.92 34.61 -6.48
C SER A 68 3.22 33.82 -5.36
N LEU A 69 3.99 33.05 -4.60
CA LEU A 69 4.47 33.40 -3.23
C LEU A 69 5.30 32.24 -2.65
N GLY A 70 6.39 32.59 -1.98
CA GLY A 70 7.43 31.67 -1.53
C GLY A 70 7.05 30.76 -0.37
N GLY A 71 7.85 29.71 -0.20
CA GLY A 71 7.83 28.83 0.95
C GLY A 71 8.59 27.54 0.64
N TYR A 72 9.75 27.38 1.24
CA TYR A 72 10.60 26.20 1.16
C TYR A 72 9.85 24.91 1.55
N PHE A 73 9.86 23.90 0.68
CA PHE A 73 9.41 22.54 1.02
C PHE A 73 10.63 21.66 1.30
N SER A 74 10.68 21.10 2.51
CA SER A 74 11.54 19.96 2.87
C SER A 74 10.74 18.66 2.85
N SER A 75 11.45 17.59 2.49
CA SER A 75 11.03 16.20 2.28
C SER A 75 10.60 15.43 3.57
N PRO A 76 10.14 14.16 3.46
CA PRO A 76 8.98 13.64 4.19
C PRO A 76 9.31 13.06 5.56
N ALA A 77 8.45 13.33 6.54
CA ALA A 77 8.48 12.68 7.84
C ALA A 77 7.58 11.43 7.85
N SER A 78 8.10 10.40 8.50
CA SER A 78 7.50 9.11 8.78
C SER A 78 6.08 9.18 9.33
N TYR A 79 5.19 8.34 8.80
CA TYR A 79 3.84 8.13 9.30
C TYR A 79 3.92 7.39 10.66
N SER A 80 4.07 8.16 11.74
CA SER A 80 3.67 7.69 13.06
C SER A 80 2.17 7.92 13.19
N GLY A 81 1.44 6.84 13.49
CA GLY A 81 0.01 6.88 13.71
C GLY A 81 -0.35 7.81 14.86
N ALA A 82 -0.73 9.03 14.52
CA ALA A 82 -1.51 9.90 15.38
C ALA A 82 -2.73 10.29 14.56
N TYR A 83 -3.89 9.77 14.96
CA TYR A 83 -5.15 10.35 14.53
C TYR A 83 -5.08 11.85 14.79
N PRO A 84 -5.34 12.74 13.81
CA PRO A 84 -5.50 14.13 14.13
C PRO A 84 -6.66 14.20 15.15
N PRO A 85 -6.50 14.92 16.27
CA PRO A 85 -7.66 15.24 17.09
C PRO A 85 -8.66 15.92 16.17
N PRO A 86 -9.98 15.72 16.35
CA PRO A 86 -10.97 16.37 15.52
C PRO A 86 -10.62 17.85 15.49
N THR A 87 -10.25 18.34 14.30
CA THR A 87 -10.04 19.75 14.08
C THR A 87 -11.36 20.37 14.48
N SER A 88 -11.33 21.07 15.61
CA SER A 88 -12.35 22.01 16.03
C SER A 88 -12.53 22.93 14.84
N THR A 89 -13.47 22.57 13.97
CA THR A 89 -14.06 23.48 13.01
C THR A 89 -14.42 24.66 13.87
N SER A 90 -13.83 25.81 13.55
CA SER A 90 -14.15 27.08 14.15
C SER A 90 -15.65 27.27 14.02
N VAL A 91 -16.38 26.78 15.02
CA VAL A 91 -17.68 27.32 15.38
C VAL A 91 -17.41 28.81 15.49
N PRO A 92 -18.09 29.67 14.71
CA PRO A 92 -18.10 31.06 15.08
C PRO A 92 -18.65 31.08 16.50
N SER A 93 -17.80 31.41 17.46
CA SER A 93 -18.19 31.68 18.84
C SER A 93 -19.17 32.84 18.81
N SER A 94 -20.43 32.50 18.63
CA SER A 94 -21.59 33.37 18.74
C SER A 94 -22.66 32.54 19.45
N GLY A 95 -22.32 32.08 20.66
CA GLY A 95 -23.15 31.13 21.41
C GLY A 95 -23.33 31.47 22.88
N THR A 96 -22.81 32.59 23.38
CA THR A 96 -22.89 32.92 24.81
C THR A 96 -23.64 34.22 25.12
N HIS A 97 -24.24 34.86 24.11
CA HIS A 97 -25.07 36.05 24.30
C HIS A 97 -26.39 35.94 23.54
N SER A 98 -27.31 35.05 23.95
CA SER A 98 -28.71 35.16 23.49
C SER A 98 -29.76 34.44 24.33
N SER A 99 -29.44 33.85 25.50
CA SER A 99 -30.49 33.28 26.35
C SER A 99 -31.33 34.37 27.03
N TYR A 100 -30.69 35.45 27.47
CA TYR A 100 -31.38 36.56 28.12
C TYR A 100 -32.14 37.44 27.11
N ALA A 101 -31.55 37.75 25.95
CA ALA A 101 -32.18 38.60 24.93
C ALA A 101 -33.47 37.98 24.35
N GLY A 102 -33.47 36.67 24.07
CA GLY A 102 -34.67 35.94 23.63
C GLY A 102 -35.74 35.81 24.72
N ALA A 103 -35.34 35.73 25.99
CA ALA A 103 -36.29 35.75 27.11
C ALA A 103 -36.97 37.12 27.26
N TYR A 104 -36.25 38.23 27.08
CA TYR A 104 -36.83 39.57 27.15
C TYR A 104 -37.83 39.85 26.02
N SER A 105 -37.58 39.39 24.79
CA SER A 105 -38.53 39.54 23.67
C SER A 105 -39.78 38.67 23.84
N SER A 106 -39.63 37.48 24.40
CA SER A 106 -40.74 36.58 24.73
C SER A 106 -41.63 37.17 25.82
N VAL A 107 -41.04 37.76 26.87
CA VAL A 107 -41.77 38.44 27.96
C VAL A 107 -42.45 39.73 27.47
N ALA A 108 -41.82 40.47 26.55
CA ALA A 108 -42.44 41.63 25.92
C ALA A 108 -43.69 41.23 25.09
N SER A 109 -43.61 40.13 24.34
CA SER A 109 -44.73 39.62 23.53
C SER A 109 -45.93 39.14 24.36
N LEU A 110 -45.71 38.77 25.63
CA LEU A 110 -46.77 38.41 26.59
C LEU A 110 -47.44 39.63 27.21
N LYS A 111 -46.72 40.76 27.32
CA LYS A 111 -47.22 42.01 27.95
C LYS A 111 -48.33 42.66 27.12
N ASP A 112 -48.32 42.45 25.81
CA ASP A 112 -49.28 43.04 24.87
C ASP A 112 -50.55 42.17 24.70
N LYS A 113 -50.71 41.10 25.48
CA LYS A 113 -51.86 40.19 25.45
C LYS A 113 -52.92 40.54 26.50
N SER A 114 -54.18 40.30 26.16
CA SER A 114 -55.32 40.51 27.07
C SER A 114 -55.40 39.44 28.17
N SER A 115 -56.13 39.71 29.26
CA SER A 115 -56.26 38.76 30.38
C SER A 115 -56.94 37.44 29.98
N GLU A 116 -57.90 37.50 29.05
CA GLU A 116 -58.58 36.31 28.53
C GLU A 116 -57.63 35.46 27.67
N GLU A 117 -56.79 36.09 26.84
CA GLU A 117 -55.78 35.40 26.06
C GLU A 117 -54.69 34.78 26.94
N LEU A 118 -54.24 35.47 27.99
CA LEU A 118 -53.27 34.92 28.95
C LEU A 118 -53.86 33.74 29.74
N ALA A 119 -55.12 33.84 30.18
CA ALA A 119 -55.81 32.73 30.84
C ALA A 119 -56.01 31.53 29.91
N ARG A 120 -56.22 31.79 28.61
CA ARG A 120 -56.27 30.77 27.58
C ARG A 120 -54.90 30.12 27.35
N LEU A 121 -53.83 30.91 27.20
CA LEU A 121 -52.46 30.41 27.08
C LEU A 121 -52.00 29.59 28.29
N LEU A 122 -52.54 29.87 29.48
CA LEU A 122 -52.23 29.11 30.69
C LEU A 122 -52.98 27.78 30.80
N ASN A 123 -54.21 27.71 30.29
CA ASN A 123 -55.09 26.54 30.48
C ASN A 123 -55.22 25.66 29.22
N ASP A 124 -54.87 26.17 28.04
CA ASP A 124 -54.94 25.47 26.76
C ASP A 124 -53.52 25.25 26.21
N ARG A 125 -53.13 23.98 26.17
CA ARG A 125 -51.80 23.56 25.71
C ARG A 125 -51.57 23.87 24.24
N ASP A 126 -52.58 23.68 23.39
CA ASP A 126 -52.43 23.91 21.95
C ASP A 126 -52.31 25.41 21.66
N ALA A 127 -53.02 26.26 22.42
CA ALA A 127 -52.87 27.71 22.35
C ALA A 127 -51.46 28.16 22.81
N TYR A 128 -50.92 27.54 23.86
CA TYR A 128 -49.56 27.80 24.33
C TYR A 128 -48.50 27.40 23.29
N ASP A 129 -48.59 26.18 22.75
CA ASP A 129 -47.66 25.67 21.75
C ASP A 129 -47.72 26.51 20.46
N ALA A 130 -48.91 26.93 20.03
CA ALA A 130 -49.09 27.84 18.91
C ALA A 130 -48.45 29.23 19.14
N PHE A 131 -48.56 29.78 20.35
CA PHE A 131 -47.87 31.02 20.72
C PHE A 131 -46.35 30.84 20.74
N LEU A 132 -45.85 29.74 21.29
CA LEU A 132 -44.43 29.44 21.36
C LEU A 132 -43.81 29.34 19.96
N HIS A 133 -44.46 28.64 19.02
CA HIS A 133 -44.03 28.60 17.61
C HIS A 133 -44.27 29.91 16.85
N SER A 134 -45.04 30.85 17.40
CA SER A 134 -45.19 32.19 16.81
C SER A 134 -43.98 33.10 17.08
N LEU A 135 -43.20 32.81 18.14
CA LEU A 135 -42.01 33.57 18.51
C LEU A 135 -40.89 33.37 17.47
N ASP A 136 -40.29 34.47 17.02
CA ASP A 136 -39.27 34.44 15.96
C ASP A 136 -38.04 33.63 16.35
N GLU A 137 -37.68 33.62 17.65
CA GLU A 137 -36.56 32.83 18.15
C GLU A 137 -36.83 31.32 18.06
N VAL A 138 -38.06 30.89 18.31
CA VAL A 138 -38.46 29.48 18.17
C VAL A 138 -38.49 29.08 16.69
N LYS A 139 -39.06 29.91 15.81
CA LYS A 139 -39.04 29.67 14.35
C LYS A 139 -37.63 29.55 13.81
N ARG A 140 -36.71 30.39 14.29
CA ARG A 140 -35.29 30.34 13.92
C ARG A 140 -34.65 29.02 14.36
N LEU A 141 -34.92 28.59 15.61
CA LEU A 141 -34.43 27.31 16.12
C LEU A 141 -35.02 26.11 15.38
N ASP A 142 -36.33 26.13 15.08
CA ASP A 142 -37.00 25.08 14.30
C ASP A 142 -36.40 24.95 12.90
N THR A 143 -36.10 26.09 12.25
CA THR A 143 -35.45 26.14 10.93
C THR A 143 -34.05 25.52 11.00
N ILE A 144 -33.22 25.92 11.97
CA ILE A 144 -31.87 25.36 12.16
C ILE A 144 -31.93 23.86 12.46
N ASN A 145 -32.90 23.43 13.27
CA ASN A 145 -33.08 22.01 13.60
C ASN A 145 -33.47 21.19 12.36
N ALA A 146 -34.37 21.72 11.53
CA ALA A 146 -34.75 21.10 10.25
C ALA A 146 -33.57 21.01 9.28
N GLU A 147 -32.79 22.09 9.13
CA GLU A 147 -31.58 22.12 8.31
C GLU A 147 -30.53 21.12 8.82
N LEU A 148 -30.31 21.06 10.13
CA LEU A 148 -29.37 20.12 10.74
C LEU A 148 -29.81 18.66 10.49
N LYS A 149 -31.08 18.35 10.70
CA LYS A 149 -31.63 17.02 10.41
C LYS A 149 -31.45 16.64 8.95
N LYS A 150 -31.73 17.57 8.03
CA LYS A 150 -31.52 17.38 6.60
C LYS A 150 -30.05 17.10 6.29
N SER A 151 -29.13 17.92 6.82
CA SER A 151 -27.68 17.76 6.63
C SER A 151 -27.20 16.40 7.11
N ILE A 152 -27.63 15.96 8.30
CA ILE A 152 -27.26 14.65 8.86
C ILE A 152 -27.72 13.52 7.93
N VAL A 153 -28.95 13.58 7.43
CA VAL A 153 -29.48 12.55 6.52
C VAL A 153 -28.70 12.53 5.21
N ASP A 154 -28.42 13.69 4.64
CA ASP A 154 -27.70 13.82 3.37
C ASP A 154 -26.24 13.35 3.51
N GLU A 155 -25.55 13.72 4.60
CA GLU A 155 -24.21 13.25 4.92
C GLU A 155 -24.18 11.73 5.17
N SER A 156 -25.16 11.19 5.88
CA SER A 156 -25.24 9.75 6.15
C SER A 156 -25.39 8.95 4.86
N LYS A 157 -26.23 9.43 3.91
CA LYS A 157 -26.37 8.82 2.58
C LYS A 157 -25.07 8.89 1.78
N ASN A 158 -24.41 10.05 1.78
CA ASN A 158 -23.13 10.25 1.10
C ASN A 158 -22.04 9.33 1.68
N ASN A 159 -21.99 9.18 3.00
CA ASN A 159 -21.06 8.27 3.66
C ASN A 159 -21.30 6.82 3.27
N LEU A 160 -22.56 6.37 3.21
CA LEU A 160 -22.89 5.01 2.78
C LEU A 160 -22.42 4.72 1.34
N VAL A 161 -22.58 5.68 0.43
CA VAL A 161 -22.08 5.56 -0.95
C VAL A 161 -20.55 5.44 -0.95
N LYS A 162 -19.85 6.30 -0.21
CA LYS A 162 -18.38 6.24 -0.11
C LYS A 162 -17.88 4.93 0.50
N GLU A 163 -18.60 4.37 1.47
CA GLU A 163 -18.26 3.06 2.03
C GLU A 163 -18.31 1.96 0.98
N SER A 164 -19.34 1.96 0.12
CA SER A 164 -19.44 1.02 -1.00
C SER A 164 -18.30 1.22 -2.01
N GLU A 165 -18.00 2.46 -2.37
CA GLU A 165 -16.89 2.79 -3.30
C GLU A 165 -15.53 2.33 -2.75
N ILE A 166 -15.27 2.54 -1.44
CA ILE A 166 -14.06 2.08 -0.78
C ILE A 166 -13.97 0.55 -0.81
N ALA A 167 -15.07 -0.17 -0.61
CA ALA A 167 -15.09 -1.62 -0.65
C ALA A 167 -14.79 -2.15 -2.06
N GLU A 168 -15.34 -1.52 -3.10
CA GLU A 168 -15.05 -1.84 -4.49
C GLU A 168 -13.58 -1.58 -4.84
N LEU A 169 -13.04 -0.41 -4.48
CA LEU A 169 -11.63 -0.06 -4.71
C LEU A 169 -10.68 -1.01 -3.99
N ARG A 170 -11.01 -1.44 -2.76
CA ARG A 170 -10.23 -2.46 -2.04
C ARG A 170 -10.22 -3.79 -2.78
N THR A 171 -11.37 -4.19 -3.31
CA THR A 171 -11.52 -5.43 -4.08
C THR A 171 -10.71 -5.37 -5.37
N GLN A 172 -10.78 -4.27 -6.12
CA GLN A 172 -9.96 -4.05 -7.32
C GLN A 172 -8.47 -4.06 -7.01
N CYS A 173 -8.03 -3.37 -5.96
CA CYS A 173 -6.63 -3.39 -5.50
C CYS A 173 -6.16 -4.81 -5.18
N MET A 174 -7.01 -5.61 -4.53
CA MET A 174 -6.70 -7.00 -4.19
C MET A 174 -6.55 -7.86 -5.45
N ILE A 175 -7.44 -7.69 -6.43
CA ILE A 175 -7.34 -8.39 -7.71
C ILE A 175 -6.02 -8.04 -8.41
N ILE A 176 -5.73 -6.74 -8.60
CA ILE A 176 -4.50 -6.27 -9.26
C ILE A 176 -3.25 -6.84 -8.56
N ARG A 177 -3.23 -6.80 -7.22
CA ARG A 177 -2.10 -7.34 -6.45
C ARG A 177 -1.91 -8.83 -6.68
N ASN A 178 -2.99 -9.60 -6.68
CA ASN A 178 -2.93 -11.07 -6.69
C ASN A 178 -2.83 -11.67 -8.09
N THR A 179 -3.31 -10.99 -9.12
CA THR A 179 -3.31 -11.52 -10.49
C THR A 179 -2.23 -10.85 -11.32
N GLU A 180 -2.36 -9.56 -11.57
CA GLU A 180 -1.52 -8.83 -12.53
C GLU A 180 -0.10 -8.62 -12.01
N LEU A 181 0.02 -8.13 -10.78
CA LEU A 181 1.31 -7.83 -10.16
C LEU A 181 2.07 -9.12 -9.84
N ALA A 182 1.39 -10.15 -9.34
CA ALA A 182 2.01 -11.45 -9.08
C ALA A 182 2.54 -12.08 -10.38
N ALA A 183 1.72 -12.15 -11.43
CA ALA A 183 2.11 -12.72 -12.72
C ALA A 183 3.27 -11.94 -13.39
N SER A 184 3.27 -10.60 -13.26
CA SER A 184 4.36 -9.77 -13.81
C SER A 184 5.67 -9.99 -13.06
N ARG A 185 5.62 -10.19 -11.74
CA ARG A 185 6.79 -10.51 -10.92
C ARG A 185 7.36 -11.88 -11.25
N GLU A 186 6.51 -12.89 -11.36
CA GLU A 186 6.93 -14.25 -11.75
C GLU A 186 7.67 -14.23 -13.10
N ARG A 187 7.11 -13.58 -14.11
CA ARG A 187 7.79 -13.43 -15.42
C ARG A 187 9.11 -12.67 -15.34
N PHE A 188 9.18 -11.65 -14.50
CA PHE A 188 10.42 -10.90 -14.28
C PHE A 188 11.49 -11.80 -13.64
N GLU A 189 11.13 -12.56 -12.60
CA GLU A 189 12.03 -13.49 -11.92
C GLU A 189 12.51 -14.61 -12.86
N GLU A 190 11.63 -15.16 -13.69
CA GLU A 190 11.99 -16.12 -14.74
C GLU A 190 13.03 -15.55 -15.72
N LEU A 191 12.82 -14.33 -16.20
CA LEU A 191 13.72 -13.67 -17.14
C LEU A 191 15.06 -13.32 -16.48
N ASP A 192 15.05 -12.84 -15.24
CA ASP A 192 16.25 -12.53 -14.48
C ASP A 192 17.07 -13.80 -14.20
N ASN A 193 16.42 -14.91 -13.87
CA ASN A 193 17.08 -16.20 -13.70
C ASN A 193 17.71 -16.69 -15.01
N ARG A 194 17.00 -16.59 -16.14
CA ARG A 194 17.57 -16.92 -17.45
C ARG A 194 18.74 -16.02 -17.82
N TYR A 195 18.63 -14.72 -17.53
CA TYR A 195 19.72 -13.77 -17.75
C TYR A 195 20.95 -14.16 -16.93
N LYS A 196 20.79 -14.45 -15.63
CA LYS A 196 21.87 -14.90 -14.75
C LYS A 196 22.51 -16.21 -15.21
N GLU A 197 21.72 -17.17 -15.66
CA GLU A 197 22.21 -18.45 -16.20
C GLU A 197 23.04 -18.23 -17.47
N VAL A 198 22.52 -17.45 -18.42
CA VAL A 198 23.25 -17.12 -19.65
C VAL A 198 24.51 -16.33 -19.33
N GLN A 199 24.43 -15.35 -18.42
CA GLN A 199 25.57 -14.55 -18.00
C GLN A 199 26.65 -15.41 -17.34
N ALA A 200 26.28 -16.35 -16.47
CA ALA A 200 27.22 -17.28 -15.86
C ALA A 200 27.91 -18.16 -16.92
N ASN A 201 27.15 -18.66 -17.89
CA ASN A 201 27.62 -19.53 -18.95
C ASN A 201 28.45 -18.85 -20.05
N CYS A 202 28.20 -17.55 -20.28
CA CYS A 202 28.80 -16.74 -21.33
C CYS A 202 29.75 -15.66 -20.78
N SER A 203 30.05 -15.67 -19.48
CA SER A 203 31.06 -14.78 -18.92
C SER A 203 32.41 -15.03 -19.58
N PRO A 204 33.26 -14.00 -19.77
CA PRO A 204 34.58 -14.17 -20.38
C PRO A 204 35.41 -15.27 -19.70
N SER A 205 35.35 -15.34 -18.37
CA SER A 205 36.02 -16.38 -17.57
C SER A 205 35.47 -17.78 -17.86
N ALA A 206 34.14 -17.96 -17.90
CA ALA A 206 33.53 -19.26 -18.21
C ALA A 206 33.84 -19.73 -19.63
N LEU A 207 33.84 -18.82 -20.61
CA LEU A 207 34.20 -19.13 -22.00
C LEU A 207 35.69 -19.50 -22.11
N LEU A 208 36.58 -18.80 -21.41
CA LEU A 208 38.00 -19.13 -21.33
C LEU A 208 38.25 -20.50 -20.67
N HIS A 209 37.49 -20.83 -19.62
CA HIS A 209 37.55 -22.14 -18.97
C HIS A 209 37.08 -23.25 -19.93
N LYS A 210 35.92 -23.09 -20.56
CA LYS A 210 35.41 -24.03 -21.57
C LYS A 210 36.41 -24.23 -22.71
N LEU A 211 37.09 -23.16 -23.15
CA LEU A 211 38.12 -23.25 -24.18
C LEU A 211 39.37 -23.99 -23.68
N LYS A 212 39.78 -23.79 -22.42
CA LYS A 212 40.87 -24.56 -21.79
C LYS A 212 40.53 -26.06 -21.76
N ASP A 213 39.34 -26.42 -21.30
CA ASP A 213 38.90 -27.82 -21.24
C ASP A 213 38.84 -28.44 -22.65
N ALA A 214 38.37 -27.67 -23.64
CA ALA A 214 38.35 -28.11 -25.04
C ALA A 214 39.75 -28.26 -25.67
N VAL A 215 40.78 -27.58 -25.15
CA VAL A 215 42.18 -27.80 -25.54
C VAL A 215 42.69 -29.10 -24.91
N SER A 216 42.52 -29.26 -23.59
CA SER A 216 42.93 -30.46 -22.85
C SER A 216 42.29 -31.73 -23.41
N LYS A 217 40.98 -31.68 -23.71
CA LYS A 217 40.27 -32.82 -24.29
C LYS A 217 40.83 -33.27 -25.65
N VAL A 218 41.19 -32.34 -26.53
CA VAL A 218 41.78 -32.71 -27.84
C VAL A 218 43.17 -33.29 -27.68
N ASP A 219 43.92 -32.84 -26.68
CA ASP A 219 45.23 -33.39 -26.34
C ASP A 219 45.09 -34.84 -25.84
N GLU A 220 44.19 -35.07 -24.88
CA GLU A 220 43.83 -36.39 -24.37
C GLU A 220 43.32 -37.32 -25.49
N ASP A 221 42.46 -36.84 -26.38
CA ASP A 221 41.97 -37.59 -27.54
C ASP A 221 43.13 -37.99 -28.48
N SER A 222 44.16 -37.13 -28.63
CA SER A 222 45.34 -37.43 -29.44
C SER A 222 46.26 -38.48 -28.80
N GLU A 223 46.38 -38.47 -27.47
CA GLU A 223 47.11 -39.49 -26.72
C GLU A 223 46.35 -40.83 -26.72
N ASN A 224 45.02 -40.80 -26.56
CA ASN A 224 44.17 -41.98 -26.73
C ASN A 224 44.29 -42.58 -28.13
N LEU A 225 44.34 -41.73 -29.17
CA LEU A 225 44.58 -42.18 -30.53
C LEU A 225 45.96 -42.85 -30.67
N HIS A 226 46.99 -42.31 -29.98
CA HIS A 226 48.31 -42.91 -29.95
C HIS A 226 48.31 -44.28 -29.27
N TYR A 227 47.62 -44.45 -28.15
CA TYR A 227 47.48 -45.75 -27.49
C TYR A 227 46.80 -46.79 -28.38
N LYS A 228 45.75 -46.41 -29.11
CA LYS A 228 45.06 -47.31 -30.05
C LYS A 228 45.97 -47.78 -31.19
N PHE A 229 46.82 -46.90 -31.70
CA PHE A 229 47.81 -47.26 -32.71
C PHE A 229 48.82 -48.27 -32.17
N LEU A 230 49.34 -48.07 -30.95
CA LEU A 230 50.27 -49.01 -30.31
C LEU A 230 49.62 -50.36 -29.99
N ALA A 231 48.32 -50.38 -29.69
CA ALA A 231 47.54 -51.59 -29.50
C ALA A 231 47.22 -52.35 -30.81
N GLY A 232 47.54 -51.76 -31.97
CA GLY A 232 47.22 -52.33 -33.28
C GLY A 232 45.73 -52.23 -33.66
N GLU A 233 44.94 -51.42 -32.94
CA GLU A 233 43.51 -51.21 -33.23
C GLU A 233 43.25 -50.36 -34.47
N ILE A 234 44.25 -49.57 -34.89
CA ILE A 234 44.18 -48.68 -36.07
C ILE A 234 45.44 -48.79 -36.91
N GLU A 235 45.30 -48.65 -38.22
CA GLU A 235 46.42 -48.68 -39.16
C GLU A 235 47.20 -47.36 -39.19
N LEU A 236 48.46 -47.41 -39.63
CA LEU A 236 49.36 -46.25 -39.69
C LEU A 236 48.78 -45.08 -40.49
N VAL A 237 48.15 -45.36 -41.63
CA VAL A 237 47.57 -44.33 -42.50
C VAL A 237 46.43 -43.60 -41.79
N GLU A 238 45.56 -44.34 -41.12
CA GLU A 238 44.44 -43.80 -40.34
C GLU A 238 44.93 -43.00 -39.13
N PHE A 239 45.93 -43.51 -38.42
CA PHE A 239 46.58 -42.81 -37.30
C PHE A 239 47.11 -41.44 -37.75
N ILE A 240 47.94 -41.39 -38.80
CA ILE A 240 48.54 -40.14 -39.28
C ILE A 240 47.47 -39.12 -39.65
N GLN A 241 46.42 -39.54 -40.36
CA GLN A 241 45.34 -38.68 -40.78
C GLN A 241 44.61 -38.07 -39.57
N LYS A 242 44.16 -38.91 -38.62
CA LYS A 242 43.42 -38.47 -37.43
C LYS A 242 44.30 -37.65 -36.49
N TYR A 243 45.55 -38.06 -36.27
CA TYR A 243 46.48 -37.37 -35.37
C TYR A 243 46.78 -35.96 -35.85
N ARG A 244 47.02 -35.79 -37.16
CA ARG A 244 47.22 -34.47 -37.77
C ARG A 244 46.01 -33.56 -37.56
N GLN A 245 44.80 -34.09 -37.70
CA GLN A 245 43.57 -33.33 -37.45
C GLN A 245 43.46 -32.90 -35.97
N HIS A 246 43.75 -33.78 -35.03
CA HIS A 246 43.72 -33.46 -33.59
C HIS A 246 44.76 -32.40 -33.24
N ARG A 247 46.02 -32.56 -33.69
CA ARG A 247 47.09 -31.58 -33.43
C ARG A 247 46.80 -30.22 -34.06
N LEU A 248 46.25 -30.18 -35.28
CA LEU A 248 45.83 -28.91 -35.90
C LEU A 248 44.76 -28.20 -35.05
N LEU A 249 43.74 -28.94 -34.60
CA LEU A 249 42.66 -28.41 -33.78
C LEU A 249 43.17 -27.92 -32.41
N TYR A 250 44.06 -28.69 -31.77
CA TYR A 250 44.73 -28.33 -30.52
C TYR A 250 45.45 -26.99 -30.67
N HIS A 251 46.36 -26.87 -31.65
CA HIS A 251 47.15 -25.64 -31.82
C HIS A 251 46.27 -24.45 -32.14
N ARG A 252 45.23 -24.63 -32.98
CA ARG A 252 44.26 -23.56 -33.27
C ARG A 252 43.55 -23.07 -32.01
N ARG A 253 43.03 -23.97 -31.18
CA ARG A 253 42.33 -23.61 -29.92
C ARG A 253 43.29 -22.98 -28.91
N SER A 254 44.51 -23.50 -28.79
CA SER A 254 45.55 -22.95 -27.90
C SER A 254 45.93 -21.52 -28.28
N LEU A 255 46.11 -21.23 -29.57
CA LEU A 255 46.38 -19.88 -30.05
C LEU A 255 45.22 -18.92 -29.75
N ILE A 256 43.96 -19.34 -30.00
CA ILE A 256 42.78 -18.54 -29.67
C ILE A 256 42.72 -18.23 -28.17
N ARG A 257 43.01 -19.23 -27.31
CA ARG A 257 43.03 -19.06 -25.86
C ARG A 257 44.11 -18.08 -25.41
N LEU A 258 45.32 -18.21 -25.95
CA LEU A 258 46.44 -17.30 -25.66
C LEU A 258 46.11 -15.86 -26.06
N ALA A 259 45.55 -15.67 -27.26
CA ALA A 259 45.11 -14.37 -27.74
C ALA A 259 44.05 -13.77 -26.80
N ALA A 260 43.02 -14.55 -26.44
CA ALA A 260 41.97 -14.10 -25.54
C ALA A 260 42.50 -13.69 -24.14
N LEU A 261 43.39 -14.50 -23.55
CA LEU A 261 44.04 -14.19 -22.26
C LEU A 261 44.91 -12.93 -22.33
N SER A 262 45.61 -12.71 -23.44
CA SER A 262 46.43 -11.51 -23.62
C SER A 262 45.57 -10.24 -23.72
N SER A 263 44.43 -10.32 -24.42
CA SER A 263 43.49 -9.20 -24.57
C SER A 263 42.73 -8.87 -23.28
N SER A 264 42.51 -9.84 -22.39
CA SER A 264 41.81 -9.62 -21.11
C SER A 264 42.70 -9.07 -20.00
N THR A 265 44.03 -9.12 -20.17
CA THR A 265 45.02 -8.76 -19.13
C THR A 265 45.64 -7.39 -19.34
N THR A 266 45.25 -6.65 -20.39
CA THR A 266 45.78 -5.29 -20.64
C THR A 266 44.91 -4.26 -19.90
N PRO A 267 45.39 -3.62 -18.82
CA PRO A 267 44.73 -2.45 -18.26
C PRO A 267 45.10 -1.25 -19.14
N GLY A 268 44.10 -0.67 -19.80
CA GLY A 268 44.21 0.64 -20.45
C GLY A 268 44.06 1.77 -19.44
#